data_AF-A0A7S4LAD3-F1
#
_entry.id   AF-A0A7S4LAD3-F1
#
_cell.length_a   1.000
_cell.length_b   1.000
_cell.length_c   1.000
_cell.angle_alpha   90.00
_cell.angle_beta   90.00
_cell.angle_gamma   90.00
#
_symmetry.space_group_name_H-M   'P 1'
#
loop_
_entity.id
_entity.type
_entity.pdbx_description
1 polymer ?
#
loop_
_entity_poly.entity_id
_entity_poly.type
_entity_poly.pdbx_seq_one_letter_code
_entity_poly.pdbx_strand_id
1 'polypeptide(L)'
;HNIKKGFLASYMWDAFANPVLLQVADELRQAMPGILEDHELAQVWGYKYLQPNSGPSLHADKGAVNVHLWVVPDECNLDPSSGGLTVYKFGADANVTWEGDRFPRKGDLDTVRAEAQQKVVVPYHRNRAVIFHGDFFHETEAHKFKPSFDCHRVSVVLLFGKR
;
A
#
# COMPACT_ATOMS: atom_id res chain seq x y z
N HIS A 1 2.36 -8.60 15.47
CA HIS A 1 1.13 -7.81 15.19
C HIS A 1 1.12 -6.51 15.98
N ASN A 2 1.14 -5.38 15.26
CA ASN A 2 0.95 -4.06 15.86
C ASN A 2 -0.51 -3.64 15.71
N ILE A 3 -1.20 -3.42 16.84
CA ILE A 3 -2.56 -2.88 16.85
C ILE A 3 -2.46 -1.37 16.62
N LYS A 4 -3.06 -0.89 15.54
CA LYS A 4 -3.22 0.53 15.25
C LYS A 4 -4.71 0.88 15.34
N LYS A 5 -5.04 2.16 15.45
CA LYS A 5 -6.44 2.60 15.57
C LYS A 5 -7.21 2.15 14.31
N GLY A 6 -8.07 1.14 14.48
CA GLY A 6 -8.95 0.62 13.42
C GLY A 6 -8.36 -0.45 12.50
N PHE A 7 -7.08 -0.84 12.62
CA PHE A 7 -6.48 -1.88 11.76
C PHE A 7 -5.33 -2.64 12.44
N LEU A 8 -5.03 -3.83 11.92
CA LEU A 8 -3.90 -4.66 12.31
C LEU A 8 -2.84 -4.65 11.23
N ALA A 9 -1.57 -4.64 11.64
CA ALA A 9 -0.44 -4.77 10.74
C ALA A 9 0.48 -5.93 11.15
N SER A 10 1.01 -6.60 10.14
CA SER A 10 2.15 -7.51 10.22
C SER A 10 3.19 -7.11 9.17
N TYR A 11 4.44 -7.42 9.45
CA TYR A 11 5.65 -7.03 8.76
C TYR A 11 6.54 -8.26 8.59
N MET A 12 7.46 -8.21 7.63
CA MET A 12 8.39 -9.29 7.36
C MET A 12 9.12 -9.76 8.63
N TRP A 13 9.55 -8.83 9.49
CA TRP A 13 10.26 -9.12 10.74
C TRP A 13 9.36 -9.60 11.89
N ASP A 14 8.02 -9.56 11.76
CA ASP A 14 7.09 -9.96 12.84
C ASP A 14 6.20 -11.16 12.46
N ALA A 15 6.78 -12.12 11.72
CA ALA A 15 6.20 -13.38 11.25
C ALA A 15 5.34 -13.31 9.97
N PHE A 16 5.38 -12.20 9.23
CA PHE A 16 4.76 -12.14 7.91
C PHE A 16 5.64 -12.69 6.78
N ALA A 17 6.92 -12.99 7.03
CA ALA A 17 7.79 -13.68 6.08
C ALA A 17 7.44 -15.18 5.98
N ASN A 18 6.63 -15.56 4.99
CA ASN A 18 6.26 -16.95 4.74
C ASN A 18 6.64 -17.39 3.31
N PRO A 19 6.78 -18.70 3.05
CA PRO A 19 7.25 -19.21 1.75
C PRO A 19 6.41 -18.76 0.56
N VAL A 20 5.09 -18.61 0.72
CA VAL A 20 4.21 -18.16 -0.37
C VAL A 20 4.52 -16.72 -0.77
N LEU A 21 4.74 -15.82 0.20
CA LEU A 21 5.08 -14.43 -0.10
C LEU A 21 6.48 -14.29 -0.71
N LEU A 22 7.43 -15.12 -0.30
CA LEU A 22 8.77 -15.16 -0.90
C LEU A 22 8.71 -15.68 -2.34
N GLN A 23 7.95 -16.75 -2.59
CA GLN A 23 7.70 -17.26 -3.94
C GLN A 23 7.06 -16.19 -4.83
N VAL A 24 6.02 -15.51 -4.35
CA VAL A 24 5.38 -14.41 -5.09
C VAL A 24 6.40 -13.31 -5.41
N ALA A 25 7.28 -12.95 -4.47
CA ALA A 25 8.31 -11.95 -4.72
C ALA A 25 9.30 -12.39 -5.81
N ASP A 26 9.76 -13.64 -5.77
CA ASP A 26 10.69 -14.19 -6.77
C ASP A 26 10.03 -14.30 -8.15
N GLU A 27 8.78 -14.75 -8.22
CA GLU A 27 8.03 -14.85 -9.47
C GLU A 27 7.74 -13.45 -10.07
N LEU A 28 7.46 -12.44 -9.24
CA LEU A 28 7.30 -11.07 -9.71
C LEU A 28 8.60 -10.53 -10.33
N ARG A 29 9.76 -10.80 -9.72
CA ARG A 29 11.07 -10.42 -10.27
C ARG A 29 11.35 -11.09 -11.61
N GLN A 30 11.00 -12.36 -11.75
CA GLN A 30 11.16 -13.10 -13.01
C GLN A 30 10.19 -12.62 -14.10
N ALA A 31 8.94 -12.29 -13.72
CA ALA A 31 7.92 -11.85 -14.66
C ALA A 31 8.11 -10.40 -15.15
N MET A 32 8.73 -9.54 -14.33
CA MET A 32 8.89 -8.11 -14.62
C MET A 32 10.33 -7.62 -14.40
N PRO A 33 11.33 -8.21 -15.06
CA PRO A 33 12.73 -7.90 -14.82
C PRO A 33 13.08 -6.45 -15.18
N GLY A 34 12.37 -5.81 -16.12
CA GLY A 34 12.58 -4.41 -16.46
C GLY A 34 11.92 -3.40 -15.51
N ILE A 35 11.06 -3.85 -14.58
CA ILE A 35 10.44 -2.98 -13.56
C ILE A 35 11.17 -3.16 -12.23
N LEU A 36 11.48 -4.41 -11.87
CA LEU A 36 12.10 -4.72 -10.58
C LEU A 36 13.63 -4.77 -10.65
N GLU A 37 14.22 -4.89 -11.85
CA GLU A 37 15.67 -4.88 -12.05
C GLU A 37 16.40 -5.80 -11.04
N ASP A 38 17.49 -5.31 -10.44
CA ASP A 38 18.23 -5.99 -9.38
C ASP A 38 17.65 -5.73 -7.97
N HIS A 39 16.51 -5.03 -7.86
CA HIS A 39 15.92 -4.71 -6.57
C HIS A 39 15.44 -5.98 -5.86
N GLU A 40 16.12 -6.30 -4.76
CA GLU A 40 15.72 -7.38 -3.86
C GLU A 40 14.50 -7.00 -3.02
N LEU A 41 13.76 -8.00 -2.55
CA LEU A 41 12.67 -7.78 -1.62
C LEU A 41 13.22 -7.23 -0.29
N ALA A 42 12.91 -5.97 0.00
CA ALA A 42 13.36 -5.30 1.21
C ALA A 42 12.38 -5.46 2.38
N GLN A 43 11.07 -5.43 2.09
CA GLN A 43 10.00 -5.54 3.07
C GLN A 43 8.73 -6.15 2.50
N VAL A 44 7.93 -6.77 3.38
CA VAL A 44 6.55 -7.18 3.09
C VAL A 44 5.66 -6.83 4.26
N TRP A 45 4.51 -6.21 3.99
CA TRP A 45 3.53 -5.82 4.97
C TRP A 45 2.16 -6.43 4.67
N GLY A 46 1.44 -6.80 5.71
CA GLY A 46 0.06 -7.23 5.66
C GLY A 46 -0.79 -6.32 6.54
N TYR A 47 -1.85 -5.75 5.97
CA TYR A 47 -2.78 -4.89 6.69
C TYR A 47 -4.18 -5.48 6.66
N LYS A 48 -4.82 -5.63 7.82
CA LYS A 48 -6.22 -6.03 7.96
C LYS A 48 -7.02 -4.90 8.60
N TYR A 49 -8.01 -4.39 7.90
CA TYR A 49 -8.74 -3.18 8.27
C TYR A 49 -10.01 -3.57 9.02
N LEU A 50 -10.08 -3.23 10.31
CA LEU A 50 -11.18 -3.61 11.21
C LEU A 50 -12.27 -2.53 11.29
N GLN A 51 -11.95 -1.30 10.88
CA GLN A 51 -12.88 -0.18 10.84
C GLN A 51 -12.80 0.51 9.47
N PRO A 52 -13.93 1.06 8.96
CA PRO A 52 -13.92 1.89 7.76
C PRO A 52 -12.97 3.08 7.90
N ASN A 53 -12.35 3.48 6.79
CA ASN A 53 -11.46 4.65 6.72
C ASN A 53 -10.29 4.60 7.72
N SER A 54 -9.86 3.40 8.09
CA SER A 54 -8.64 3.16 8.88
C SER A 54 -7.45 2.88 7.96
N GLY A 55 -6.26 2.73 8.55
CA GLY A 55 -5.03 2.41 7.82
C GLY A 55 -3.97 3.50 7.93
N PRO A 56 -2.84 3.32 7.22
CA PRO A 56 -1.83 4.36 7.09
C PRO A 56 -2.43 5.61 6.44
N SER A 57 -2.07 6.79 6.96
CA SER A 57 -2.35 8.06 6.27
C SER A 57 -1.51 8.17 5.00
N LEU A 58 -1.74 9.21 4.19
CA LEU A 58 -0.89 9.58 3.05
C LEU A 58 0.61 9.47 3.41
N HIS A 59 1.37 8.75 2.59
CA HIS A 59 2.79 8.49 2.81
C HIS A 59 3.49 8.10 1.51
N ALA A 60 4.82 8.14 1.53
CA ALA A 60 5.70 7.58 0.51
C ALA A 60 6.59 6.52 1.19
N ASP A 61 6.75 5.37 0.57
CA ASP A 61 7.50 4.28 1.18
C ASP A 61 9.01 4.38 0.89
N LYS A 62 9.76 3.42 1.43
CA LYS A 62 11.22 3.33 1.27
C LYS A 62 11.67 2.31 0.23
N GLY A 63 10.74 1.64 -0.46
CA GLY A 63 11.07 0.80 -1.61
C GLY A 63 11.44 1.67 -2.80
N ALA A 64 12.30 1.18 -3.68
CA ALA A 64 12.43 1.75 -5.01
C ALA A 64 11.15 1.48 -5.82
N VAL A 65 10.61 0.26 -5.69
CA VAL A 65 9.35 -0.16 -6.30
C VAL A 65 8.41 -0.74 -5.25
N ASN A 66 7.17 -0.26 -5.27
CA ASN A 66 6.09 -0.73 -4.42
C ASN A 66 5.13 -1.62 -5.22
N VAL A 67 4.71 -2.73 -4.63
CA VAL A 67 3.67 -3.62 -5.16
C VAL A 67 2.55 -3.78 -4.12
N HIS A 68 1.36 -3.27 -4.40
CA HIS A 68 0.17 -3.41 -3.57
C HIS A 68 -0.79 -4.46 -4.15
N LEU A 69 -1.20 -5.42 -3.33
CA LEU A 69 -2.08 -6.53 -3.69
C LEU A 69 -3.30 -6.57 -2.76
N TRP A 70 -4.42 -7.05 -3.29
CA TRP A 70 -5.65 -7.27 -2.55
C TRP A 70 -6.14 -8.71 -2.66
N VAL A 71 -6.53 -9.31 -1.54
CA VAL A 71 -6.79 -10.76 -1.45
C VAL A 71 -8.22 -11.12 -1.06
N VAL A 72 -8.99 -10.18 -0.53
CA VAL A 72 -10.37 -10.41 -0.08
C VAL A 72 -11.32 -10.47 -1.28
N PRO A 73 -12.32 -11.37 -1.31
CA PRO A 73 -13.29 -11.44 -2.40
C PRO A 73 -14.01 -10.12 -2.68
N ASP A 74 -14.31 -9.85 -3.96
CA ASP A 74 -14.91 -8.58 -4.40
C ASP A 74 -16.29 -8.37 -3.81
N GLU A 75 -17.06 -9.45 -3.62
CA GLU A 75 -18.37 -9.44 -2.98
C GLU A 75 -18.36 -9.01 -1.51
N CYS A 76 -17.18 -8.92 -0.88
CA CYS A 76 -17.05 -8.35 0.46
C CYS A 76 -17.01 -6.82 0.44
N ASN A 77 -16.61 -6.20 -0.67
CA ASN A 77 -16.63 -4.75 -0.83
C ASN A 77 -18.06 -4.28 -1.13
N LEU A 78 -18.61 -3.45 -0.25
CA LEU A 78 -19.95 -2.89 -0.36
C LEU A 78 -19.99 -1.63 -1.23
N ASP A 79 -18.82 -1.15 -1.70
CA ASP A 79 -18.69 -0.08 -2.69
C ASP A 79 -17.62 -0.46 -3.73
N PRO A 80 -18.00 -1.12 -4.84
CA PRO A 80 -17.07 -1.56 -5.88
C PRO A 80 -16.31 -0.43 -6.58
N SER A 81 -16.75 0.84 -6.42
CA SER A 81 -16.08 2.00 -7.01
C SER A 81 -14.89 2.49 -6.18
N SER A 82 -14.72 1.96 -4.96
CA SER A 82 -13.74 2.45 -4.01
C SER A 82 -12.99 1.33 -3.28
N GLY A 83 -12.30 1.66 -2.20
CA GLY A 83 -11.57 0.75 -1.31
C GLY A 83 -10.23 0.24 -1.82
N GLY A 84 -9.76 0.74 -2.96
CA GLY A 84 -8.44 0.43 -3.48
C GLY A 84 -7.37 1.38 -2.95
N LEU A 85 -6.70 2.08 -3.86
CA LEU A 85 -5.56 2.96 -3.58
C LEU A 85 -5.59 4.19 -4.51
N THR A 86 -5.29 5.37 -3.95
CA THR A 86 -4.93 6.54 -4.73
C THR A 86 -3.41 6.70 -4.71
N VAL A 87 -2.81 6.82 -5.89
CA VAL A 87 -1.38 7.08 -6.08
C VAL A 87 -1.21 8.45 -6.73
N TYR A 88 -0.49 9.33 -6.07
CA TYR A 88 -0.10 10.64 -6.57
C TYR A 88 1.29 10.52 -7.17
N LYS A 89 1.44 10.84 -8.47
CA LYS A 89 2.68 10.59 -9.22
C LYS A 89 3.79 11.62 -8.93
N PHE A 90 4.06 11.86 -7.65
CA PHE A 90 5.11 12.74 -7.15
C PHE A 90 5.34 12.44 -5.65
N GLY A 91 6.52 12.72 -5.12
CA GLY A 91 6.70 12.73 -3.67
C GLY A 91 8.11 12.97 -3.13
N ALA A 92 9.19 12.54 -3.81
CA ALA A 92 10.56 12.88 -3.38
C ALA A 92 10.83 14.39 -3.40
N ASP A 93 10.27 15.10 -4.38
CA ASP A 93 10.47 16.54 -4.59
C ASP A 93 9.38 17.41 -3.92
N ALA A 94 8.47 16.81 -3.16
CA ALA A 94 7.40 17.57 -2.53
C ALA A 94 7.93 18.48 -1.42
N ASN A 95 7.46 19.72 -1.38
CA ASN A 95 7.85 20.69 -0.37
C ASN A 95 7.05 20.48 0.93
N VAL A 96 7.29 19.35 1.58
CA VAL A 96 6.63 18.96 2.83
C VAL A 96 7.63 18.84 3.95
N THR A 97 7.15 19.00 5.18
CA THR A 97 7.92 18.54 6.31
C THR A 97 7.60 17.10 6.61
N TRP A 98 8.63 16.29 6.80
CA TRP A 98 8.49 14.87 7.13
C TRP A 98 8.31 14.65 8.64
N GLU A 99 7.37 13.77 8.98
CA GLU A 99 7.21 13.15 10.29
C GLU A 99 7.76 11.71 10.21
N GLY A 100 8.95 11.52 10.75
CA GLY A 100 9.70 10.28 10.53
C GLY A 100 10.21 10.21 9.09
N ASP A 101 10.20 9.01 8.52
CA ASP A 101 10.92 8.72 7.28
C ASP A 101 10.01 8.52 6.05
N ARG A 102 8.69 8.46 6.26
CA ARG A 102 7.69 8.12 5.23
C ARG A 102 6.46 9.03 5.20
N PHE A 103 6.16 9.71 6.30
CA PHE A 103 4.92 10.46 6.44
C PHE A 103 5.19 11.96 6.32
N PRO A 104 4.40 12.73 5.56
CA PRO A 104 4.38 14.18 5.70
C PRO A 104 3.69 14.55 7.03
N ARG A 105 4.05 15.69 7.61
CA ARG A 105 3.34 16.23 8.78
C ARG A 105 1.87 16.42 8.43
N LYS A 106 0.99 16.21 9.43
CA LYS A 106 -0.46 16.35 9.23
C LYS A 106 -0.90 17.68 8.60
N GLY A 107 -0.18 18.77 8.88
CA GLY A 107 -0.45 20.10 8.32
C GLY A 107 -0.16 20.22 6.82
N ASP A 108 0.63 19.31 6.24
CA ASP A 108 1.08 19.35 4.86
C ASP A 108 0.26 18.43 3.93
N LEU A 109 -0.71 17.67 4.46
CA LEU A 109 -1.49 16.69 3.68
C LEU A 109 -2.27 17.34 2.53
N ASP A 110 -2.91 18.47 2.77
CA ASP A 110 -3.69 19.17 1.75
C ASP A 110 -2.80 19.84 0.72
N THR A 111 -1.61 20.29 1.13
CA THR A 111 -0.56 20.78 0.21
C THR A 111 -0.16 19.68 -0.75
N VAL A 112 0.12 18.47 -0.27
CA VAL A 112 0.43 17.32 -1.13
C VAL A 112 -0.73 17.07 -2.11
N ARG A 113 -1.97 17.00 -1.63
CA ARG A 113 -3.11 16.74 -2.54
C ARG A 113 -3.29 17.84 -3.59
N ALA A 114 -2.99 19.09 -3.26
CA ALA A 114 -3.11 20.24 -4.16
C ALA A 114 -1.95 20.33 -5.18
N GLU A 115 -0.72 19.98 -4.77
CA GLU A 115 0.46 19.94 -5.65
C GLU A 115 0.40 18.80 -6.66
N ALA A 116 -0.40 17.77 -6.39
CA ALA A 116 -0.55 16.61 -7.25
C ALA A 116 -1.14 16.93 -8.63
N GLN A 117 -0.28 17.19 -9.61
CA GLN A 117 -0.71 17.42 -11.00
C GLN A 117 -1.33 16.16 -11.64
N GLN A 118 -0.89 14.98 -11.20
CA GLN A 118 -1.39 13.70 -11.69
C GLN A 118 -1.62 12.75 -10.53
N LYS A 119 -2.83 12.20 -10.45
CA LYS A 119 -3.17 11.08 -9.58
C LYS A 119 -3.86 9.97 -10.35
N VAL A 120 -3.69 8.76 -9.87
CA VAL A 120 -4.37 7.56 -10.37
C VAL A 120 -5.14 6.96 -9.21
N VAL A 121 -6.45 6.85 -9.40
CA VAL A 121 -7.34 6.16 -8.45
C VAL A 121 -7.56 4.76 -8.99
N VAL A 122 -7.17 3.76 -8.22
CA VAL A 122 -7.37 2.35 -8.57
C VAL A 122 -8.43 1.78 -7.63
N PRO A 123 -9.63 1.39 -8.11
CA PRO A 123 -10.61 0.75 -7.27
C PRO A 123 -10.14 -0.65 -6.84
N TYR A 124 -10.69 -1.12 -5.73
CA TYR A 124 -10.39 -2.45 -5.22
C TYR A 124 -10.80 -3.52 -6.24
N HIS A 125 -9.94 -4.52 -6.42
CA HIS A 125 -10.32 -5.78 -7.03
C HIS A 125 -9.42 -6.89 -6.48
N ARG A 126 -10.00 -8.04 -6.11
CA ARG A 126 -9.24 -9.20 -5.67
C ARG A 126 -8.26 -9.61 -6.76
N ASN A 127 -7.06 -10.02 -6.36
CA ASN A 127 -6.01 -10.49 -7.26
C ASN A 127 -5.53 -9.44 -8.27
N ARG A 128 -5.74 -8.14 -7.99
CA ARG A 128 -5.13 -7.04 -8.72
C ARG A 128 -3.88 -6.56 -7.97
N ALA A 129 -2.80 -6.37 -8.72
CA ALA A 129 -1.60 -5.69 -8.26
C ALA A 129 -1.58 -4.23 -8.76
N VAL A 130 -1.10 -3.31 -7.92
CA VAL A 130 -0.74 -1.94 -8.32
C VAL A 130 0.75 -1.77 -8.08
N ILE A 131 1.49 -1.44 -9.13
CA ILE A 131 2.95 -1.33 -9.11
C ILE A 131 3.34 0.10 -9.44
N PHE A 132 4.16 0.72 -8.60
CA PHE A 132 4.51 2.13 -8.73
C PHE A 132 5.85 2.46 -8.06
N HIS A 133 6.41 3.61 -8.42
CA HIS A 133 7.64 4.13 -7.83
C HIS A 133 7.44 4.44 -6.34
N GLY A 134 8.30 3.96 -5.45
CA GLY A 134 8.08 4.09 -4.00
C GLY A 134 8.07 5.54 -3.47
N ASP A 135 8.67 6.46 -4.22
CA ASP A 135 8.60 7.91 -3.93
C ASP A 135 7.21 8.52 -4.13
N PHE A 136 6.28 7.83 -4.79
CA PHE A 136 4.95 8.38 -5.02
C PHE A 136 4.13 8.35 -3.73
N PHE A 137 3.59 9.51 -3.35
CA PHE A 137 2.62 9.57 -2.28
C PHE A 137 1.42 8.70 -2.62
N HIS A 138 0.91 7.98 -1.64
CA HIS A 138 -0.27 7.16 -1.82
C HIS A 138 -1.07 7.04 -0.53
N GLU A 139 -2.37 6.81 -0.68
CA GLU A 139 -3.28 6.57 0.44
C GLU A 139 -4.35 5.54 0.09
N THR A 140 -4.81 4.83 1.12
CA THR A 140 -5.93 3.89 0.98
C THR A 140 -7.21 4.69 0.77
N GLU A 141 -7.96 4.35 -0.27
CA GLU A 141 -9.27 4.95 -0.53
C GLU A 141 -10.26 4.64 0.60
N ALA A 142 -11.32 5.45 0.69
CA ALA A 142 -12.46 5.13 1.53
C ALA A 142 -12.94 3.70 1.23
N HIS A 143 -13.20 2.92 2.26
CA HIS A 143 -13.55 1.51 2.09
C HIS A 143 -14.68 1.12 3.00
N LYS A 144 -15.60 0.34 2.44
CA LYS A 144 -16.74 -0.21 3.16
C LYS A 144 -16.84 -1.69 2.83
N PHE A 145 -16.44 -2.53 3.78
CA PHE A 145 -16.49 -3.98 3.63
C PHE A 145 -17.53 -4.58 4.59
N LYS A 146 -18.03 -5.77 4.28
CA LYS A 146 -18.94 -6.50 5.18
C LYS A 146 -18.30 -6.67 6.57
N PRO A 147 -19.06 -6.51 7.66
CA PRO A 147 -18.54 -6.57 9.03
C PRO A 147 -18.39 -8.03 9.50
N SER A 148 -17.60 -8.82 8.78
CA SER A 148 -17.25 -10.19 9.14
C SER A 148 -15.74 -10.40 9.02
N PHE A 149 -15.22 -11.35 9.79
CA PHE A 149 -13.78 -11.60 9.86
C PHE A 149 -13.16 -11.88 8.49
N ASP A 150 -13.85 -12.65 7.64
CA ASP A 150 -13.39 -13.04 6.29
C ASP A 150 -13.53 -11.92 5.26
N CYS A 151 -14.35 -10.91 5.54
CA CYS A 151 -14.59 -9.80 4.64
C CYS A 151 -13.90 -8.50 5.03
N HIS A 152 -13.24 -8.41 6.18
CA HIS A 152 -12.39 -7.26 6.46
C HIS A 152 -11.34 -7.09 5.36
N ARG A 153 -11.22 -5.89 4.78
CA ARG A 153 -10.24 -5.59 3.73
C ARG A 153 -8.85 -6.04 4.18
N VAL A 154 -8.15 -6.74 3.30
CA VAL A 154 -6.75 -7.13 3.49
C VAL A 154 -5.94 -6.66 2.29
N SER A 155 -4.84 -5.97 2.58
CA SER A 155 -3.83 -5.63 1.58
C SER A 155 -2.48 -6.23 1.94
N VAL A 156 -1.77 -6.72 0.93
CA VAL A 156 -0.38 -7.16 1.01
C VAL A 156 0.46 -6.18 0.22
N VAL A 157 1.56 -5.71 0.82
CA VAL A 157 2.45 -4.71 0.21
C VAL A 157 3.86 -5.27 0.19
N LEU A 158 4.48 -5.33 -0.98
CA LEU A 158 5.88 -5.73 -1.16
C LEU A 158 6.69 -4.50 -1.57
N LEU A 159 7.82 -4.29 -0.92
CA LEU A 159 8.75 -3.20 -1.21
C LEU A 159 10.04 -3.83 -1.74
N PHE A 160 10.42 -3.44 -2.94
CA PHE A 160 11.66 -3.89 -3.58
C PHE A 160 12.69 -2.76 -3.56
N GLY A 161 13.93 -3.10 -3.23
CA GLY A 161 15.04 -2.17 -3.16
C GLY A 161 14.95 -1.23 -1.96
N LYS A 162 15.89 -0.29 -1.89
CA LYS A 162 15.91 0.79 -0.92
C LYS A 162 16.04 2.11 -1.65
N ARG A 163 15.29 3.09 -1.15
CA ARG A 163 15.55 4.51 -1.40
C ARG A 163 16.78 5.00 -0.64
#